data_AF-A0A2R6RQ85-F1
#
_entry.id   AF-A0A2R6RQ85-F1
#
_cell.length_a   1.000
_cell.length_b   1.000
_cell.length_c   1.000
_cell.angle_alpha   90.00
_cell.angle_beta   90.00
_cell.angle_gamma   90.00
#
_symmetry.space_group_name_H-M   'P 1'
#
loop_
_entity.id
_entity.type
_entity.pdbx_description
1 polymer ?
#
loop_
_entity_poly.entity_id
_entity_poly.type
_entity_poly.pdbx_seq_one_letter_code
_entity_poly.pdbx_strand_id
1 'polypeptide(L)'
;MYPRQFLVASAFALICSVEGLNILLTNDDSWASANIRATYDALKADKHNVLLVGPAVQQSGKGGTFVLPTVNITAPGGEFGSIPVGAPFFGSDVKDPNLMYFNGTPAATAIFAIDILIPKHFGSDGVDLVVSGPNEGQNNGPFLYTLSGTIGATYASVERGVSL
;
A
#
# COMPACT_ATOMS: atom_id res chain seq x y z
N MET A 1 59.37 37.49 -15.08
CA MET A 1 59.12 36.12 -14.56
C MET A 1 57.67 36.09 -14.09
N TYR A 2 56.74 35.57 -14.88
CA TYR A 2 55.30 35.52 -14.54
C TYR A 2 54.98 34.19 -13.84
N PRO A 3 54.24 34.18 -12.72
CA PRO A 3 53.84 32.93 -12.08
C PRO A 3 52.67 32.30 -12.85
N ARG A 4 52.78 31.01 -13.18
CA ARG A 4 51.67 30.22 -13.74
C ARG A 4 50.71 29.86 -12.60
N GLN A 5 49.53 30.44 -12.61
CA GLN A 5 48.43 30.00 -11.74
C GLN A 5 47.87 28.70 -12.31
N PHE A 6 47.97 27.62 -11.54
CA PHE A 6 47.26 26.37 -11.83
C PHE A 6 45.84 26.50 -11.26
N LEU A 7 44.84 26.65 -12.15
CA LEU A 7 43.44 26.46 -11.79
C LEU A 7 43.19 24.96 -11.56
N VAL A 8 42.91 24.57 -10.33
CA VAL A 8 42.37 23.24 -10.01
C VAL A 8 40.86 23.32 -10.18
N ALA A 9 40.34 22.79 -11.28
CA ALA A 9 38.90 22.63 -11.48
C ALA A 9 38.42 21.43 -10.64
N SER A 10 37.67 21.68 -9.57
CA SER A 10 36.98 20.62 -8.82
C SER A 10 35.72 20.22 -9.58
N ALA A 11 35.68 19.00 -10.12
CA ALA A 11 34.48 18.43 -10.71
C ALA A 11 33.53 17.97 -9.59
N PHE A 12 32.40 18.65 -9.43
CA PHE A 12 31.30 18.19 -8.58
C PHE A 12 30.57 17.06 -9.33
N ALA A 13 30.81 15.81 -8.95
CA ALA A 13 30.01 14.69 -9.43
C ALA A 13 28.64 14.74 -8.74
N LEU A 14 27.57 14.94 -9.52
CA LEU A 14 26.20 14.74 -9.06
C LEU A 14 26.01 13.23 -8.81
N ILE A 15 25.99 12.85 -7.54
CA ILE A 15 25.56 11.51 -7.13
C ILE A 15 24.04 11.51 -7.25
N CYS A 16 23.52 10.83 -8.26
CA CYS A 16 22.09 10.53 -8.32
C CYS A 16 21.85 9.37 -7.35
N SER A 17 21.42 9.69 -6.12
CA SER A 17 20.93 8.68 -5.20
C SER A 17 19.57 8.22 -5.70
N VAL A 18 19.46 6.96 -6.15
CA VAL A 18 18.16 6.31 -6.28
C VAL A 18 17.74 5.93 -4.86
N GLU A 19 16.87 6.75 -4.27
CA GLU A 19 16.14 6.36 -3.06
C GLU A 19 14.98 5.44 -3.46
N GLY A 20 14.69 4.45 -2.62
CA GLY A 20 13.54 3.58 -2.80
C GLY A 20 12.24 4.36 -2.60
N LEU A 21 11.27 4.13 -3.49
CA LEU A 21 9.93 4.73 -3.41
C LEU A 21 9.22 4.45 -2.07
N ASN A 22 8.39 5.41 -1.65
CA ASN A 22 7.34 5.23 -0.65
C ASN A 22 6.11 4.59 -1.32
N ILE A 23 5.85 3.32 -1.00
CA ILE A 23 4.83 2.51 -1.67
C ILE A 23 3.71 2.17 -0.69
N LEU A 24 2.46 2.47 -1.07
CA LEU A 24 1.29 1.85 -0.46
C LEU A 24 0.94 0.57 -1.22
N LEU A 25 0.93 -0.57 -0.54
CA LEU A 25 0.52 -1.86 -1.08
C LEU A 25 -0.84 -2.26 -0.50
N THR A 26 -1.80 -2.58 -1.36
CA THR A 26 -3.16 -2.99 -0.97
C THR A 26 -3.65 -4.14 -1.86
N ASN A 27 -4.81 -4.72 -1.56
CA ASN A 27 -5.49 -5.74 -2.39
C ASN A 27 -6.97 -5.84 -2.00
N ASP A 28 -7.66 -6.82 -2.56
CA ASP A 28 -8.98 -7.26 -2.13
C ASP A 28 -8.99 -8.63 -1.46
N ASP A 29 -7.88 -9.38 -1.43
CA ASP A 29 -7.89 -10.73 -0.84
C ASP A 29 -7.83 -10.77 0.69
N SER A 30 -7.08 -9.84 1.26
CA SER A 30 -6.89 -9.55 2.69
C SER A 30 -5.43 -9.15 2.93
N TRP A 31 -5.18 -8.48 4.06
CA TRP A 31 -3.83 -8.16 4.54
C TRP A 31 -2.94 -9.39 4.84
N ALA A 32 -3.57 -10.56 5.05
CA ALA A 32 -2.93 -11.78 5.49
C ALA A 32 -2.65 -12.78 4.35
N SER A 33 -3.18 -12.54 3.15
CA SER A 33 -3.02 -13.42 2.00
C SER A 33 -1.56 -13.59 1.57
N ALA A 34 -1.17 -14.81 1.20
CA ALA A 34 0.24 -15.13 0.94
C ALA A 34 0.83 -14.31 -0.22
N ASN A 35 0.02 -14.05 -1.26
CA ASN A 35 0.43 -13.32 -2.45
C ASN A 35 0.85 -11.88 -2.15
N ILE A 36 0.03 -11.11 -1.42
CA ILE A 36 0.36 -9.72 -1.07
C ILE A 36 1.56 -9.67 -0.10
N ARG A 37 1.69 -10.67 0.79
CA ARG A 37 2.86 -10.79 1.69
C ARG A 37 4.14 -11.03 0.91
N ALA A 38 4.11 -11.91 -0.09
CA ALA A 38 5.27 -12.15 -0.96
C ALA A 38 5.67 -10.90 -1.76
N THR A 39 4.70 -10.13 -2.26
CA THR A 39 4.97 -8.86 -2.95
C THR A 39 5.54 -7.81 -2.00
N TYR A 40 5.02 -7.72 -0.77
CA TYR A 40 5.59 -6.86 0.27
C TYR A 40 7.06 -7.20 0.51
N ASP A 41 7.37 -8.47 0.74
CA ASP A 41 8.75 -8.92 0.99
C ASP A 41 9.68 -8.62 -0.19
N ALA A 42 9.22 -8.81 -1.43
CA ALA A 42 9.99 -8.50 -2.63
C ALA A 42 10.29 -6.99 -2.76
N LEU A 43 9.28 -6.14 -2.58
CA LEU A 43 9.46 -4.68 -2.64
C LEU A 43 10.39 -4.18 -1.51
N LYS A 44 10.28 -4.74 -0.30
CA LYS A 44 11.19 -4.44 0.80
C LYS A 44 12.62 -4.90 0.51
N ALA A 45 12.80 -6.06 -0.11
CA ALA A 45 14.12 -6.57 -0.52
C ALA A 45 14.79 -5.65 -1.55
N ASP A 46 14.01 -5.03 -2.42
CA ASP A 46 14.44 -4.00 -3.37
C ASP A 46 14.64 -2.61 -2.74
N LYS A 47 14.57 -2.52 -1.39
CA LYS A 47 14.84 -1.34 -0.56
C LYS A 47 13.80 -0.23 -0.68
N HIS A 48 12.58 -0.54 -1.11
CA HIS A 48 11.46 0.39 -1.04
C HIS A 48 10.95 0.57 0.40
N ASN A 49 10.36 1.72 0.65
CA ASN A 49 9.65 1.99 1.89
C ASN A 49 8.17 1.64 1.72
N VAL A 50 7.80 0.40 2.09
CA VAL A 50 6.48 -0.16 1.79
C VAL A 50 5.61 -0.15 3.04
N LEU A 51 4.39 0.37 2.91
CA LEU A 51 3.30 0.22 3.85
C LEU A 51 2.22 -0.67 3.21
N LEU A 52 1.96 -1.84 3.80
CA LEU A 52 0.87 -2.71 3.36
C LEU A 52 -0.37 -2.41 4.19
N VAL A 53 -1.48 -2.07 3.52
CA VAL A 53 -2.80 -1.93 4.16
C VAL A 53 -3.82 -2.71 3.36
N GLY A 54 -4.21 -3.86 3.88
CA GLY A 54 -5.19 -4.74 3.26
C GLY A 54 -6.51 -4.83 4.03
N PRO A 55 -7.59 -5.31 3.39
CA PRO A 55 -8.83 -5.63 4.09
C PRO A 55 -8.60 -6.68 5.19
N ALA A 56 -9.39 -6.62 6.26
CA ALA A 56 -9.34 -7.59 7.35
C ALA A 56 -9.76 -9.01 6.91
N VAL A 57 -10.64 -9.10 5.91
CA VAL A 57 -11.23 -10.34 5.35
C VAL A 57 -11.27 -10.24 3.82
N GLN A 58 -11.47 -11.37 3.13
CA GLN A 58 -11.60 -11.44 1.67
C GLN A 58 -12.77 -10.59 1.12
N GLN A 59 -12.48 -9.78 0.08
CA GLN A 59 -13.37 -8.79 -0.53
C GLN A 59 -13.36 -8.82 -2.07
N SER A 60 -12.98 -9.93 -2.68
CA SER A 60 -13.11 -10.18 -4.12
C SER A 60 -14.54 -9.91 -4.59
N GLY A 61 -14.68 -9.29 -5.77
CA GLY A 61 -15.99 -9.00 -6.36
C GLY A 61 -16.69 -7.75 -5.82
N LYS A 62 -16.03 -6.91 -5.02
CA LYS A 62 -16.62 -5.69 -4.44
C LYS A 62 -16.57 -4.45 -5.33
N GLY A 63 -15.87 -4.50 -6.47
CA GLY A 63 -15.77 -3.37 -7.40
C GLY A 63 -15.41 -2.05 -6.70
N GLY A 64 -16.06 -0.97 -7.11
CA GLY A 64 -15.94 0.36 -6.50
C GLY A 64 -16.74 0.57 -5.21
N THR A 65 -17.21 -0.48 -4.54
CA THR A 65 -18.02 -0.33 -3.32
C THR A 65 -17.19 0.34 -2.21
N PHE A 66 -17.77 1.33 -1.54
CA PHE A 66 -17.14 2.07 -0.46
C PHE A 66 -17.90 1.88 0.85
N VAL A 67 -17.41 0.97 1.72
CA VAL A 67 -18.00 0.72 3.04
C VAL A 67 -16.93 0.83 4.10
N LEU A 68 -17.17 1.73 5.05
CA LEU A 68 -16.37 1.92 6.25
C LEU A 68 -16.87 0.99 7.37
N PRO A 69 -15.98 0.53 8.27
CA PRO A 69 -16.39 -0.20 9.46
C PRO A 69 -17.28 0.67 10.35
N THR A 70 -18.34 0.07 10.87
CA THR A 70 -19.19 0.67 11.92
C THR A 70 -18.94 0.06 13.30
N VAL A 71 -18.21 -1.06 13.34
CA VAL A 71 -17.93 -1.85 14.53
C VAL A 71 -16.52 -2.45 14.47
N ASN A 72 -16.03 -2.89 15.62
CA ASN A 72 -14.84 -3.74 15.74
C ASN A 72 -15.01 -5.09 14.99
N ILE A 73 -13.92 -5.84 14.86
CA ILE A 73 -13.91 -7.13 14.16
C ILE A 73 -14.97 -8.08 14.74
N THR A 74 -15.85 -8.56 13.88
CA THR A 74 -16.90 -9.53 14.23
C THR A 74 -16.50 -10.94 13.80
N ALA A 75 -17.28 -11.94 14.23
CA ALA A 75 -17.07 -13.33 13.77
C ALA A 75 -17.11 -13.41 12.22
N PRO A 76 -16.24 -14.24 11.60
CA PRO A 76 -15.34 -15.22 12.21
C PRO A 76 -14.00 -14.65 12.74
N GLY A 77 -13.75 -13.36 12.59
CA GLY A 77 -12.43 -12.74 12.79
C GLY A 77 -11.86 -12.22 11.47
N GLY A 78 -10.58 -11.89 11.47
CA GLY A 78 -9.83 -11.62 10.24
C GLY A 78 -9.59 -12.89 9.43
N GLU A 79 -9.26 -12.72 8.15
CA GLU A 79 -8.97 -13.82 7.22
C GLU A 79 -7.94 -14.78 7.81
N PHE A 80 -8.14 -16.08 7.62
CA PHE A 80 -7.29 -17.15 8.17
C PHE A 80 -7.12 -17.13 9.71
N GLY A 81 -8.02 -16.46 10.44
CA GLY A 81 -7.90 -16.27 11.88
C GLY A 81 -6.80 -15.28 12.28
N SER A 82 -6.36 -14.43 11.35
CA SER A 82 -5.28 -13.46 11.55
C SER A 82 -5.61 -12.37 12.56
N ILE A 83 -6.90 -12.11 12.80
CA ILE A 83 -7.36 -11.06 13.73
C ILE A 83 -8.47 -11.65 14.63
N PRO A 84 -8.38 -11.53 15.96
CA PRO A 84 -9.40 -12.05 16.85
C PRO A 84 -10.68 -11.20 16.83
N VAL A 85 -11.82 -11.84 17.09
CA VAL A 85 -13.10 -11.15 17.30
C VAL A 85 -12.98 -10.16 18.46
N GLY A 86 -13.54 -8.97 18.28
CA GLY A 86 -13.49 -7.87 19.24
C GLY A 86 -12.29 -6.93 19.08
N ALA A 87 -11.28 -7.31 18.28
CA ALA A 87 -10.17 -6.43 17.95
C ALA A 87 -10.67 -5.13 17.27
N PRO A 88 -9.94 -4.01 17.40
CA PRO A 88 -10.28 -2.77 16.70
C PRO A 88 -10.42 -2.99 15.19
N PHE A 89 -11.25 -2.16 14.54
CA PHE A 89 -11.50 -2.25 13.09
C PHE A 89 -10.27 -1.97 12.21
N PHE A 90 -9.16 -1.52 12.79
CA PHE A 90 -7.87 -1.39 12.12
C PHE A 90 -6.76 -1.71 13.12
N GLY A 91 -5.61 -2.16 12.62
CA GLY A 91 -4.46 -2.51 13.45
C GLY A 91 -3.26 -2.89 12.61
N SER A 92 -2.16 -3.22 13.27
CA SER A 92 -0.92 -3.64 12.64
C SER A 92 -0.49 -5.00 13.15
N ASP A 93 0.37 -5.67 12.38
CA ASP A 93 1.11 -6.84 12.85
C ASP A 93 1.98 -6.45 14.05
N VAL A 94 2.14 -7.39 14.98
CA VAL A 94 2.94 -7.20 16.19
C VAL A 94 4.44 -7.25 15.89
N LYS A 95 4.83 -7.96 14.82
CA LYS A 95 6.22 -8.14 14.39
C LYS A 95 6.65 -7.08 13.39
N ASP A 96 5.73 -6.60 12.57
CA ASP A 96 6.00 -5.57 11.57
C ASP A 96 4.86 -4.53 11.53
N PRO A 97 5.06 -3.33 12.10
CA PRO A 97 4.03 -2.30 12.14
C PRO A 97 3.63 -1.75 10.76
N ASN A 98 4.41 -2.05 9.70
CA ASN A 98 4.09 -1.64 8.32
C ASN A 98 3.10 -2.59 7.64
N LEU A 99 2.75 -3.70 8.29
CA LEU A 99 1.74 -4.64 7.84
C LEU A 99 0.44 -4.35 8.59
N MET A 100 -0.51 -3.68 7.95
CA MET A 100 -1.73 -3.20 8.58
C MET A 100 -2.98 -3.78 7.95
N TYR A 101 -4.05 -3.83 8.74
CA TYR A 101 -5.38 -4.21 8.28
C TYR A 101 -6.39 -3.08 8.50
N PHE A 102 -7.43 -3.08 7.68
CA PHE A 102 -8.63 -2.26 7.84
C PHE A 102 -9.89 -3.08 7.55
N ASN A 103 -10.90 -2.99 8.40
CA ASN A 103 -12.16 -3.74 8.27
C ASN A 103 -13.15 -3.01 7.34
N GLY A 104 -12.74 -2.77 6.10
CA GLY A 104 -13.57 -2.10 5.09
C GLY A 104 -13.44 -2.74 3.72
N THR A 105 -14.13 -2.18 2.73
CA THR A 105 -13.95 -2.58 1.33
C THR A 105 -12.57 -2.16 0.82
N PRO A 106 -12.09 -2.71 -0.32
CA PRO A 106 -10.79 -2.37 -0.87
C PRO A 106 -10.62 -0.87 -1.15
N ALA A 107 -11.63 -0.23 -1.76
CA ALA A 107 -11.63 1.22 -1.96
C ALA A 107 -11.58 2.00 -0.63
N ALA A 108 -12.37 1.61 0.37
CA ALA A 108 -12.34 2.25 1.68
C ALA A 108 -10.99 2.07 2.40
N THR A 109 -10.36 0.91 2.23
CA THR A 109 -9.04 0.58 2.77
C THR A 109 -7.96 1.47 2.15
N ALA A 110 -7.96 1.60 0.82
CA ALA A 110 -7.02 2.47 0.12
C ALA A 110 -7.16 3.93 0.55
N ILE A 111 -8.39 4.44 0.62
CA ILE A 111 -8.63 5.83 1.06
C ILE A 111 -8.25 6.02 2.53
N PHE A 112 -8.58 5.09 3.42
CA PHE A 112 -8.14 5.16 4.82
C PHE A 112 -6.60 5.20 4.92
N ALA A 113 -5.92 4.37 4.13
CA ALA A 113 -4.46 4.37 4.10
C ALA A 113 -3.89 5.71 3.61
N ILE A 114 -4.43 6.25 2.51
CA ILE A 114 -3.98 7.52 1.92
C ILE A 114 -4.25 8.70 2.85
N ASP A 115 -5.47 8.82 3.36
CA ASP A 115 -5.87 10.03 4.11
C ASP A 115 -5.35 10.01 5.56
N ILE A 116 -5.15 8.82 6.15
CA ILE A 116 -4.89 8.69 7.59
C ILE A 116 -3.53 8.08 7.91
N LEU A 117 -3.11 7.04 7.19
CA LEU A 117 -1.89 6.30 7.54
C LEU A 117 -0.65 6.88 6.86
N ILE A 118 -0.72 7.23 5.58
CA ILE A 118 0.39 7.79 4.81
C ILE A 118 0.95 9.06 5.47
N PRO A 119 0.14 10.06 5.88
CA PRO A 119 0.68 11.25 6.54
C PRO A 119 1.39 10.95 7.87
N LYS A 120 1.02 9.85 8.54
CA LYS A 120 1.65 9.41 9.80
C LYS A 120 2.92 8.60 9.56
N HIS A 121 2.95 7.85 8.47
CA HIS A 121 3.99 6.87 8.18
C HIS A 121 5.12 7.46 7.32
N PHE A 122 4.78 8.14 6.22
CA PHE A 122 5.72 8.79 5.31
C PHE A 122 5.89 10.29 5.59
N GLY A 123 5.05 10.89 6.46
CA GLY A 123 5.17 12.30 6.81
C GLY A 123 4.91 13.23 5.62
N SER A 124 5.76 14.24 5.46
CA SER A 124 5.68 15.21 4.36
C SER A 124 6.03 14.62 3.00
N ASP A 125 6.77 13.50 2.98
CA ASP A 125 7.26 12.89 1.74
C ASP A 125 6.10 12.21 0.99
N GLY A 126 5.05 11.82 1.71
CA GLY A 126 3.84 11.25 1.13
C GLY A 126 4.09 9.89 0.48
N VAL A 127 3.19 9.51 -0.43
CA VAL A 127 3.26 8.24 -1.18
C VAL A 127 3.63 8.52 -2.63
N ASP A 128 4.58 7.75 -3.16
CA ASP A 128 5.01 7.85 -4.56
C ASP A 128 4.18 6.94 -5.47
N LEU A 129 3.79 5.77 -4.95
CA LEU A 129 3.17 4.69 -5.72
C LEU A 129 2.13 3.93 -4.90
N VAL A 130 0.96 3.66 -5.50
CA VAL A 130 -0.02 2.73 -4.95
C VAL A 130 -0.10 1.47 -5.80
N VAL A 131 0.28 0.33 -5.21
CA VAL A 131 0.19 -0.98 -5.84
C VAL A 131 -1.00 -1.74 -5.26
N SER A 132 -1.92 -2.18 -6.13
CA SER A 132 -3.07 -2.99 -5.74
C SER A 132 -2.96 -4.41 -6.30
N GLY A 133 -2.89 -5.40 -5.43
CA GLY A 133 -2.65 -6.81 -5.73
C GLY A 133 -1.31 -7.31 -5.18
N PRO A 134 -0.77 -8.42 -5.71
CA PRO A 134 -1.40 -9.31 -6.68
C PRO A 134 -2.63 -10.01 -6.09
N ASN A 135 -3.62 -10.24 -6.94
CA ASN A 135 -4.86 -10.92 -6.58
C ASN A 135 -4.72 -12.44 -6.67
N GLU A 136 -5.39 -13.19 -5.80
CA GLU A 136 -5.59 -14.63 -5.90
C GLU A 136 -6.63 -14.95 -6.99
N GLY A 137 -6.19 -14.87 -8.25
CA GLY A 137 -7.02 -15.13 -9.42
C GLY A 137 -6.90 -14.03 -10.47
N GLN A 138 -7.49 -14.26 -11.64
CA GLN A 138 -7.37 -13.36 -12.78
C GLN A 138 -8.42 -12.25 -12.76
N ASN A 139 -7.97 -11.01 -12.92
CA ASN A 139 -8.84 -9.88 -13.23
C ASN A 139 -8.85 -9.60 -14.76
N ASN A 140 -9.23 -10.60 -15.57
CA ASN A 140 -9.27 -10.50 -17.04
C ASN A 140 -10.69 -10.33 -17.62
N GLY A 141 -10.94 -9.28 -18.40
CA GLY A 141 -12.19 -9.11 -19.18
C GLY A 141 -12.81 -7.71 -19.10
N PRO A 142 -13.68 -7.34 -20.06
CA PRO A 142 -14.15 -5.95 -20.25
C PRO A 142 -15.05 -5.40 -19.12
N PHE A 143 -15.56 -6.26 -18.24
CA PHE A 143 -16.51 -5.87 -17.18
C PHE A 143 -15.91 -5.86 -15.77
N LEU A 144 -14.62 -6.14 -15.61
CA LEU A 144 -14.04 -6.27 -14.27
C LEU A 144 -13.75 -4.95 -13.59
N TYR A 145 -13.76 -3.83 -14.31
CA TYR A 145 -13.72 -2.50 -13.71
C TYR A 145 -14.84 -2.28 -12.68
N THR A 146 -16.02 -2.88 -12.87
CA THR A 146 -17.14 -2.75 -11.93
C THR A 146 -17.19 -3.85 -10.87
N LEU A 147 -16.35 -4.89 -10.96
CA LEU A 147 -16.41 -6.08 -10.10
C LEU A 147 -15.13 -6.29 -9.28
N SER A 148 -13.96 -5.97 -9.81
CA SER A 148 -12.67 -6.20 -9.14
C SER A 148 -12.47 -5.19 -8.00
N GLY A 149 -12.29 -5.71 -6.79
CA GLY A 149 -11.92 -4.88 -5.65
C GLY A 149 -10.50 -4.32 -5.79
N THR A 150 -9.59 -5.09 -6.39
CA THR A 150 -8.24 -4.66 -6.75
C THR A 150 -8.28 -3.37 -7.60
N ILE A 151 -9.09 -3.37 -8.68
CA ILE A 151 -9.26 -2.22 -9.56
C ILE A 151 -9.99 -1.07 -8.84
N GLY A 152 -11.00 -1.38 -8.01
CA GLY A 152 -11.69 -0.36 -7.21
C GLY A 152 -10.77 0.41 -6.26
N ALA A 153 -9.83 -0.28 -5.61
CA ALA A 153 -8.81 0.36 -4.75
C ALA A 153 -7.87 1.27 -5.56
N THR A 154 -7.44 0.82 -6.73
CA THR A 154 -6.63 1.59 -7.67
C THR A 154 -7.37 2.85 -8.14
N TYR A 155 -8.63 2.74 -8.55
CA TYR A 155 -9.43 3.88 -9.01
C TYR A 155 -9.61 4.93 -7.92
N ALA A 156 -9.96 4.50 -6.70
CA ALA A 156 -10.10 5.40 -5.56
C ALA A 156 -8.80 6.17 -5.24
N SER A 157 -7.64 5.53 -5.43
CA SER A 157 -6.33 6.14 -5.20
C SER A 157 -6.03 7.25 -6.21
N VAL A 158 -6.36 7.03 -7.50
CA VAL A 158 -6.24 8.06 -8.54
C VAL A 158 -7.17 9.23 -8.29
N GLU A 159 -8.41 8.98 -7.85
CA GLU A 159 -9.34 10.06 -7.48
C GLU A 159 -8.84 10.91 -6.31
N ARG A 160 -7.88 10.39 -5.52
CA ARG A 160 -7.17 11.12 -4.46
C ARG A 160 -5.87 11.77 -4.90
N GLY A 161 -5.57 11.74 -6.20
CA GLY A 161 -4.43 12.43 -6.80
C GLY A 161 -3.11 11.69 -6.67
N VAL A 162 -3.13 10.38 -6.40
CA VAL A 162 -1.94 9.55 -6.22
C VAL A 162 -1.62 8.76 -7.49
N SER A 163 -0.33 8.62 -7.80
CA SER A 163 0.17 7.80 -8.90
C SER A 163 0.04 6.29 -8.62
N LEU A 164 -0.12 5.50 -9.70
CA LEU A 164 -0.31 4.04 -9.68
C LEU A 164 0.86 3.28 -10.26
#